data_AF-A0A7V8BJI0-F1
#
_entry.id   AF-A0A7V8BJI0-F1
#
_cell.length_a   1.000
_cell.length_b   1.000
_cell.length_c   1.000
_cell.angle_alpha   90.00
_cell.angle_beta   90.00
_cell.angle_gamma   90.00
#
_symmetry.space_group_name_H-M   'P 1'
#
loop_
_entity.id
_entity.type
_entity.pdbx_description
1 polymer ?
#
loop_
_entity_poly.entity_id
_entity_poly.type
_entity_poly.pdbx_seq_one_letter_code
_entity_poly.pdbx_strand_id
1 'polypeptide(L)'
;MNPPASDSALAQPNDDAVARTVQRIAATGCRPRIAVLLGSGWQPFAERVRPRATLPYAQLPAFPPLGVEGHAGTLHLGRLGAHEVAVLAGRRHAYESGDTSAMRGAIAEV
;
A
#
# COMPACT_ATOMS: atom_id res chain seq x y z
N MET A 1 -14.71 -11.05 22.80
CA MET A 1 -13.33 -10.55 22.64
C MET A 1 -12.55 -11.69 22.00
N ASN A 2 -12.15 -11.55 20.73
CA ASN A 2 -11.37 -12.59 20.06
C ASN A 2 -9.93 -12.56 20.60
N PRO A 3 -9.31 -13.72 20.87
CA PRO A 3 -7.91 -13.76 21.30
C PRO A 3 -7.00 -13.21 20.19
N PRO A 4 -5.85 -12.61 20.52
CA PRO A 4 -4.88 -12.23 19.51
C PRO A 4 -4.42 -13.49 18.76
N ALA A 5 -4.39 -13.41 17.43
CA ALA A 5 -3.81 -14.46 16.60
C ALA A 5 -2.34 -14.66 17.04
N SER A 6 -1.95 -15.91 17.29
CA SER A 6 -0.58 -16.28 17.64
C SER A 6 0.38 -15.89 16.50
N ASP A 7 1.57 -15.36 16.85
CA ASP A 7 2.59 -14.85 15.93
C ASP A 7 2.98 -15.83 14.80
N SER A 8 2.81 -17.14 15.01
CA SER A 8 3.09 -18.20 14.03
C SER A 8 2.07 -18.32 12.89
N ALA A 9 0.98 -17.54 12.90
CA ALA A 9 -0.08 -17.56 11.88
C ALA A 9 -0.15 -16.27 11.05
N LEU A 10 0.80 -15.35 11.20
CA LEU A 10 0.92 -14.19 10.31
C LEU A 10 1.43 -14.67 8.96
N ALA A 11 0.58 -14.61 7.93
CA ALA A 11 0.96 -15.00 6.59
C ALA A 11 2.20 -14.20 6.18
N GLN A 12 3.29 -14.91 5.87
CA GLN A 12 4.44 -14.25 5.27
C GLN A 12 4.01 -13.62 3.93
N PRO A 13 4.57 -12.46 3.56
CA PRO A 13 4.29 -11.87 2.26
C PRO A 13 4.63 -12.92 1.20
N ASN A 14 3.72 -13.15 0.27
CA ASN A 14 4.02 -13.99 -0.87
C ASN A 14 5.10 -13.27 -1.71
N ASP A 15 6.33 -13.76 -1.68
CA ASP A 15 7.48 -13.14 -2.37
C ASP A 15 7.20 -12.90 -3.86
N ASP A 16 6.48 -13.81 -4.52
CA ASP A 16 6.06 -13.63 -5.92
C ASP A 16 5.10 -12.44 -6.09
N ALA A 17 4.20 -12.23 -5.13
CA ALA A 17 3.28 -11.10 -5.16
C ALA A 17 4.01 -9.78 -4.94
N VAL A 18 5.00 -9.76 -4.05
CA VAL A 18 5.89 -8.61 -3.82
C VAL A 18 6.69 -8.32 -5.08
N ALA A 19 7.35 -9.32 -5.68
CA ALA A 19 8.13 -9.16 -6.90
C ALA A 19 7.28 -8.60 -8.06
N ARG A 20 6.07 -9.12 -8.30
CA ARG A 20 5.16 -8.59 -9.32
C ARG A 20 4.71 -7.17 -9.04
N THR A 21 4.48 -6.82 -7.77
CA THR A 21 4.15 -5.46 -7.35
C THR A 21 5.31 -4.50 -7.65
N VAL A 22 6.53 -4.90 -7.30
CA VAL A 22 7.75 -4.12 -7.59
C VAL A 22 7.93 -3.93 -9.09
N GLN A 23 7.75 -4.97 -9.90
CA GLN A 23 7.82 -4.87 -11.37
C GLN A 23 6.81 -3.84 -11.92
N ARG A 24 5.57 -3.85 -11.41
CA ARG A 24 4.54 -2.88 -11.83
C ARG A 24 4.90 -1.45 -11.46
N ILE A 25 5.37 -1.22 -10.24
CA ILE A 25 5.85 0.11 -9.80
C ILE A 25 7.04 0.52 -10.67
N ALA A 26 7.99 -0.37 -10.90
CA ALA A 26 9.19 -0.11 -11.67
C ALA A 26 8.88 0.28 -13.14
N ALA A 27 7.86 -0.33 -13.75
CA ALA A 27 7.41 -0.04 -15.10
C ALA A 27 6.84 1.39 -15.28
N THR A 28 6.44 2.06 -14.21
CA THR A 28 6.02 3.48 -14.25
C THR A 28 7.21 4.45 -14.44
N GLY A 29 8.43 3.94 -14.32
CA GLY A 29 9.66 4.73 -14.33
C GLY A 29 9.90 5.55 -13.06
N CYS A 30 9.04 5.43 -12.04
CA CYS A 30 9.26 6.03 -10.73
C CYS A 30 10.18 5.13 -9.89
N ARG A 31 11.10 5.73 -9.12
CA ARG A 31 11.97 5.03 -8.16
C ARG A 31 11.91 5.74 -6.80
N PRO A 32 10.74 5.71 -6.13
CA PRO A 32 10.56 6.44 -4.89
C PRO A 32 11.44 5.84 -3.79
N ARG A 33 12.14 6.72 -3.05
CA ARG A 33 12.92 6.35 -1.86
C ARG A 33 12.18 6.62 -0.55
N ILE A 34 11.02 7.28 -0.66
CA ILE A 34 10.19 7.68 0.47
C ILE A 34 8.79 7.14 0.20
N ALA A 35 8.24 6.41 1.16
CA ALA A 35 6.84 5.99 1.15
C ALA A 35 6.07 6.69 2.27
N VAL A 36 4.83 7.08 1.99
CA VAL A 36 3.92 7.72 2.95
C VAL A 36 2.60 6.95 2.96
N LEU A 37 2.22 6.38 4.10
CA LEU A 37 0.95 5.69 4.28
C LEU A 37 -0.09 6.65 4.88
N LEU A 38 -1.21 6.86 4.18
CA LEU A 38 -2.20 7.84 4.61
C LEU A 38 -3.22 7.28 5.61
N GLY A 39 -3.40 8.09 6.65
CA GLY A 39 -4.49 8.05 7.63
C GLY A 39 -5.86 8.27 7.01
N SER A 40 -6.92 7.96 7.75
CA SER A 40 -8.27 8.41 7.39
C SER A 40 -8.33 9.94 7.47
N GLY A 41 -8.94 10.61 6.48
CA GLY A 41 -9.03 12.07 6.41
C GLY A 41 -7.82 12.77 5.78
N TRP A 42 -6.76 12.03 5.42
CA TRP A 42 -5.55 12.57 4.82
C TRP A 42 -5.49 12.46 3.29
N GLN A 43 -6.56 11.97 2.64
CA GLN A 43 -6.64 11.82 1.19
C GLN A 43 -6.25 13.10 0.41
N PRO A 44 -6.61 14.33 0.82
CA PRO A 44 -6.18 15.55 0.13
C PRO A 44 -4.66 15.73 0.06
N PHE A 45 -3.88 15.05 0.90
CA PHE A 45 -2.41 15.06 0.80
C PHE A 45 -1.92 14.46 -0.53
N ALA A 46 -2.62 13.46 -1.07
CA ALA A 46 -2.24 12.83 -2.33
C ALA A 46 -2.26 13.83 -3.51
N GLU A 47 -3.12 14.84 -3.45
CA GLU A 47 -3.22 15.90 -4.46
C GLU A 47 -1.99 16.82 -4.48
N ARG A 48 -1.19 16.84 -3.41
CA ARG A 48 0.06 17.60 -3.35
C ARG A 48 1.22 16.91 -4.07
N VAL A 49 1.07 15.63 -4.41
CA VAL A 49 2.07 14.89 -5.17
C VAL A 49 1.96 15.28 -6.63
N ARG A 50 3.04 15.79 -7.21
CA ARG A 50 3.14 15.98 -8.66
C ARG A 50 3.12 14.60 -9.32
N PRO A 51 2.07 14.24 -10.07
CA PRO A 51 1.81 12.85 -10.42
C PRO A 51 2.79 12.35 -11.49
N ARG A 52 3.21 11.09 -11.35
CA ARG A 52 3.90 10.28 -12.37
C ARG A 52 3.03 9.11 -12.80
N ALA A 53 2.42 8.41 -11.83
CA ALA A 53 1.47 7.34 -12.07
C ALA A 53 0.56 7.17 -10.86
N THR A 54 -0.66 6.66 -11.08
CA THR A 54 -1.58 6.28 -10.01
C THR A 54 -2.03 4.85 -10.28
N LEU A 55 -1.81 3.96 -9.32
CA LEU A 55 -2.13 2.54 -9.42
C LEU A 55 -3.17 2.17 -8.36
N PRO A 56 -4.36 1.67 -8.75
CA PRO A 56 -5.29 1.09 -7.80
C PRO A 56 -4.65 -0.11 -7.08
N TYR A 57 -4.92 -0.29 -5.79
CA TYR A 57 -4.41 -1.44 -5.03
C TYR A 57 -4.81 -2.78 -5.65
N ALA A 58 -5.99 -2.84 -6.29
CA ALA A 58 -6.45 -4.01 -7.04
C ALA A 58 -5.50 -4.45 -8.17
N GLN A 59 -4.62 -3.58 -8.65
CA GLN A 59 -3.61 -3.92 -9.66
C GLN A 59 -2.26 -4.35 -9.06
N LEU A 60 -2.11 -4.28 -7.73
CA LEU A 60 -0.88 -4.55 -7.00
C LEU A 60 -1.06 -5.84 -6.17
N PRO A 61 -0.54 -7.00 -6.63
CA PRO A 61 -0.83 -8.29 -5.98
C PRO A 61 -0.39 -8.41 -4.52
N ALA A 62 0.54 -7.58 -4.05
CA ALA A 62 1.00 -7.58 -2.66
C ALA A 62 0.18 -6.66 -1.74
N PHE A 63 -0.77 -5.90 -2.29
CA PHE A 63 -1.62 -4.99 -1.54
C PHE A 63 -2.94 -5.68 -1.16
N PRO A 64 -3.47 -5.40 0.04
CA PRO A 64 -4.76 -5.93 0.43
C PRO A 64 -5.89 -5.21 -0.33
N PRO A 65 -7.00 -5.90 -0.61
CA PRO A 65 -8.23 -5.24 -1.02
C PRO A 65 -8.72 -4.34 0.13
N LEU A 66 -9.23 -3.15 -0.19
CA LEU A 66 -9.89 -2.28 0.79
C LEU A 66 -11.41 -2.44 0.67
N GLY A 67 -12.08 -2.65 1.80
CA GLY A 67 -13.47 -3.11 1.86
C GLY A 67 -14.55 -2.04 1.97
N VAL A 68 -14.21 -0.75 1.87
CA VAL A 68 -15.18 0.35 2.04
C VAL A 68 -15.45 1.02 0.70
N GLU A 69 -16.73 1.07 0.30
CA GLU A 69 -17.18 1.83 -0.88
C GLU A 69 -16.66 3.28 -0.82
N GLY A 70 -15.96 3.69 -1.88
CA GLY A 70 -15.33 5.01 -1.98
C GLY A 70 -13.86 5.09 -1.54
N HIS A 71 -13.28 4.03 -0.97
CA HIS A 71 -11.87 3.99 -0.53
C HIS A 71 -11.13 2.75 -1.07
N ALA A 72 -11.17 2.53 -2.39
CA ALA A 72 -10.57 1.35 -3.04
C ALA A 72 -9.04 1.21 -2.88
N GLY A 73 -8.37 2.20 -2.30
CA GLY A 73 -6.93 2.20 -2.10
C GLY A 73 -6.18 2.55 -3.37
N THR A 74 -5.37 3.59 -3.32
CA THR A 74 -4.58 4.03 -4.47
C THR A 74 -3.13 4.30 -4.07
N LEU A 75 -2.21 3.80 -4.89
CA LEU A 75 -0.80 4.13 -4.82
C LEU A 75 -0.52 5.28 -5.78
N HIS A 76 -0.19 6.45 -5.24
CA HIS A 76 0.23 7.61 -6.02
C HIS A 76 1.76 7.64 -6.07
N LEU A 77 2.30 7.56 -7.28
CA LEU A 77 3.73 7.67 -7.55
C LEU A 77 3.98 9.04 -8.17
N GLY A 78 4.99 9.76 -7.68
CA GLY A 78 5.28 11.09 -8.18
C GLY A 78 6.33 11.82 -7.37
N ARG A 79 6.26 13.15 -7.37
CA ARG A 79 7.22 14.00 -6.65
C ARG A 79 6.56 14.92 -5.64
N LEU A 80 7.21 15.07 -4.50
CA LEU A 80 6.93 16.11 -3.52
C LEU A 80 8.20 16.93 -3.33
N GLY A 81 8.19 18.17 -3.85
CA GLY A 81 9.41 18.96 -3.97
C GLY A 81 10.47 18.27 -4.85
N ALA A 82 11.68 18.12 -4.32
CA ALA A 82 12.78 17.45 -5.02
C ALA A 82 12.68 15.92 -4.99
N HIS A 83 11.87 15.33 -4.10
CA HIS A 83 11.91 13.90 -3.81
C HIS A 83 10.87 13.12 -4.61
N GLU A 84 11.25 11.94 -5.10
CA GLU A 84 10.30 10.93 -5.57
C GLU A 84 9.67 10.20 -4.38
N VAL A 85 8.34 10.13 -4.38
CA VAL A 85 7.54 9.60 -3.29
C VAL A 85 6.52 8.59 -3.80
N ALA A 86 6.26 7.58 -2.96
CA ALA A 86 5.13 6.67 -3.06
C ALA A 86 4.13 7.02 -1.97
N VAL A 87 2.93 7.47 -2.32
CA VAL A 87 1.87 7.78 -1.36
C VAL A 87 0.79 6.71 -1.44
N LEU A 88 0.68 5.92 -0.38
CA LEU A 88 -0.29 4.85 -0.19
C LEU A 88 -1.55 5.45 0.43
N ALA A 89 -2.54 5.77 -0.40
CA ALA A 89 -3.81 6.34 0.03
C ALA A 89 -4.78 5.23 0.44
N GLY A 90 -4.79 4.91 1.73
CA GLY A 90 -5.63 3.88 2.33
C GLY A 90 -4.82 2.72 2.90
N ARG A 91 -5.39 2.06 3.91
CA ARG A 91 -4.81 0.93 4.61
C ARG A 91 -5.91 0.01 5.13
N ARG A 92 -5.55 -1.26 5.30
CA ARG A 92 -6.44 -2.24 5.93
C ARG A 92 -6.18 -2.26 7.44
N HIS A 93 -7.23 -2.12 8.24
CA HIS A 93 -7.17 -2.24 9.69
C HIS A 93 -7.43 -3.68 10.13
N ALA A 94 -6.69 -4.15 11.15
CA ALA A 94 -6.86 -5.49 11.67
C ALA A 94 -8.29 -5.80 12.12
N TYR A 95 -9.02 -4.82 12.68
CA TYR A 95 -10.39 -5.02 13.16
C TYR A 95 -11.40 -5.39 12.06
N GLU A 96 -11.07 -5.16 10.78
CA GLU A 96 -11.98 -5.45 9.65
C GLU A 96 -12.10 -6.96 9.36
N SER A 97 -11.13 -7.78 9.78
CA SER A 97 -11.20 -9.25 9.60
C SER A 97 -10.43 -10.07 10.64
N GLY A 98 -9.72 -9.43 11.57
CA GLY A 98 -8.78 -10.07 12.50
C GLY A 98 -7.34 -10.20 11.99
N ASP A 99 -7.08 -10.06 10.69
CA ASP A 99 -5.73 -10.20 10.13
C ASP A 99 -4.86 -8.94 10.35
N THR A 100 -3.84 -9.07 11.20
CA THR A 100 -2.85 -8.03 11.50
C THR A 100 -1.72 -7.94 10.47
N SER A 101 -1.60 -8.90 9.57
CA SER A 101 -0.57 -8.98 8.53
C SER A 101 -1.01 -8.42 7.18
N ALA A 102 -2.27 -7.99 7.02
CA ALA A 102 -2.85 -7.56 5.74
C ALA A 102 -2.03 -6.53 4.95
N MET A 103 -1.31 -5.61 5.62
CA MET A 103 -0.49 -4.60 4.96
C MET A 103 0.96 -5.05 4.69
N ARG A 104 1.40 -6.20 5.19
CA ARG A 104 2.80 -6.63 5.20
C ARG A 104 3.41 -6.70 3.79
N GLY A 105 2.66 -7.18 2.82
CA GLY A 105 3.11 -7.22 1.42
C GLY A 105 3.31 -5.84 0.79
N ALA A 106 2.53 -4.84 1.19
CA ALA A 106 2.61 -3.47 0.67
C ALA A 106 3.81 -2.67 1.23
N ILE A 107 4.36 -3.11 2.37
CA ILE A 107 5.48 -2.46 3.07
C ILE A 107 6.70 -3.38 3.22
N ALA A 108 6.72 -4.51 2.51
CA ALA A 108 7.82 -5.46 2.56
C ALA A 108 9.09 -4.82 1.99
N GLU A 109 10.20 -5.07 2.68
CA GLU A 109 11.54 -4.83 2.14
C GLU A 109 11.95 -6.06 1.31
N VAL A 110 12.64 -5.81 0.18
CA VAL A 110 13.17 -6.83 -0.72
C VAL A 110 14.67 -6.73 -0.76
#